data_AF-A0A737TV07-F1
#
_entry.id   AF-A0A737TV07-F1
#
_cell.length_a   1.000
_cell.length_b   1.000
_cell.length_c   1.000
_cell.angle_alpha   90.00
_cell.angle_beta   90.00
_cell.angle_gamma   90.00
#
_symmetry.space_group_name_H-M   'P 1'
#
loop_
_entity.id
_entity.type
_entity.pdbx_description
1 polymer ?
#
loop_
_entity_poly.entity_id
_entity_poly.type
_entity_poly.pdbx_seq_one_letter_code
_entity_poly.pdbx_strand_id
1 'polypeptide(L)'
;MSNIDKQALREAAEKATPGNWRRASSRFNGITVTPFSLCDEEVMLAHAVEKRDAEFIVAANPATMLALLDENLQLQREKDAIEAVALALRDDMRQAREQLDAAEKRNAEQREYYEGVIADGSKRIAELESNEVREVGNQFLVVRHPGKTPAIKHCTGDLEEFLRKLIEQDPLVTIDIITHRYYGVGGQWVQDTGEYLQMMQGAGIGVKGE
;
A
#
# COMPACT_ATOMS: atom_id res chain seq x y z
N MET A 1 -37.09 0.65 -30.12
CA MET A 1 -38.00 1.04 -29.02
C MET A 1 -39.42 0.96 -29.56
N SER A 2 -40.36 0.37 -28.82
CA SER A 2 -41.77 0.34 -29.22
C SER A 2 -42.30 1.76 -29.33
N ASN A 3 -42.93 2.12 -30.45
CA ASN A 3 -43.52 3.43 -30.70
C ASN A 3 -44.89 3.58 -29.99
N ILE A 4 -44.96 3.16 -28.72
CA ILE A 4 -46.17 3.23 -27.91
C ILE A 4 -46.20 4.60 -27.26
N ASP A 5 -47.26 5.35 -27.54
CA ASP A 5 -47.57 6.58 -26.82
C ASP A 5 -48.09 6.25 -25.41
N LYS A 6 -47.19 6.27 -24.43
CA LYS A 6 -47.50 5.96 -23.03
C LYS A 6 -48.43 6.98 -22.40
N GLN A 7 -48.39 8.24 -22.85
CA GLN A 7 -49.25 9.29 -22.32
C GLN A 7 -50.68 9.09 -22.80
N ALA A 8 -50.86 8.85 -24.10
CA ALA A 8 -52.16 8.50 -24.65
C ALA A 8 -52.74 7.23 -24.01
N LEU A 9 -51.91 6.22 -23.74
CA LEU A 9 -52.32 4.99 -23.06
C LEU A 9 -52.75 5.25 -21.61
N ARG A 10 -52.03 6.13 -20.88
CA ARG A 10 -52.40 6.55 -19.54
C ARG A 10 -53.75 7.24 -19.52
N GLU A 11 -53.94 8.23 -20.41
CA GLU A 11 -55.20 8.96 -20.51
C GLU A 11 -56.38 8.05 -20.86
N ALA A 12 -56.15 7.06 -21.74
CA ALA A 12 -57.16 6.06 -22.07
C ALA A 12 -57.53 5.20 -20.86
N ALA A 13 -56.54 4.78 -20.06
CA ALA A 13 -56.78 4.01 -18.84
C ALA A 13 -57.47 4.84 -17.75
N GLU A 14 -57.11 6.11 -17.56
CA GLU A 14 -57.75 7.02 -16.60
C GLU A 14 -59.21 7.34 -16.97
N LYS A 15 -59.54 7.38 -18.26
CA LYS A 15 -60.91 7.60 -18.75
C LYS A 15 -61.79 6.34 -18.72
N ALA A 16 -61.19 5.16 -18.66
CA ALA A 16 -61.91 3.90 -18.64
C ALA A 16 -62.68 3.73 -17.31
N THR A 17 -63.68 2.84 -17.29
CA THR A 17 -64.49 2.62 -16.09
C THR A 17 -63.60 2.16 -14.91
N PRO A 18 -63.56 2.93 -13.81
CA PRO A 18 -62.73 2.58 -12.67
C PRO A 18 -63.32 1.38 -11.90
N GLY A 19 -62.46 0.66 -11.17
CA GLY A 19 -62.87 -0.42 -10.29
C GLY A 19 -62.33 -1.78 -10.69
N ASN A 20 -62.68 -2.81 -9.92
CA ASN A 20 -62.19 -4.15 -10.14
C ASN A 20 -63.01 -4.85 -11.23
N TRP A 21 -62.48 -4.82 -12.45
CA TRP A 21 -63.06 -5.55 -13.57
C TRP A 21 -63.03 -7.04 -13.26
N ARG A 22 -64.13 -7.74 -13.48
CA ARG A 22 -64.19 -9.20 -13.32
C ARG A 22 -65.05 -9.83 -14.40
N ARG A 23 -64.82 -11.12 -14.61
CA ARG A 23 -65.66 -11.92 -15.50
C ARG A 23 -67.01 -12.19 -14.83
N ALA A 24 -68.11 -12.02 -15.57
CA ALA A 24 -69.44 -12.39 -15.11
C ALA A 24 -69.53 -13.90 -14.82
N SER A 25 -70.35 -14.28 -13.84
CA SER A 25 -70.57 -15.67 -13.44
C SER A 25 -71.48 -16.46 -14.39
N SER A 26 -72.17 -15.76 -15.31
CA SER A 26 -73.12 -16.36 -16.26
C SER A 26 -72.43 -17.08 -17.44
N ARG A 27 -73.22 -17.75 -18.29
CA ARG A 27 -72.74 -18.41 -19.54
C ARG A 27 -72.19 -17.42 -20.57
N PHE A 28 -72.40 -16.12 -20.37
CA PHE A 28 -71.89 -15.08 -21.24
C PHE A 28 -70.49 -14.66 -20.75
N ASN A 29 -69.50 -14.64 -21.65
CA ASN A 29 -68.14 -14.18 -21.39
C ASN A 29 -68.10 -12.64 -21.24
N GLY A 30 -68.85 -12.13 -20.26
CA GLY A 30 -68.99 -10.71 -19.95
C GLY A 30 -67.96 -10.20 -18.96
N ILE A 31 -67.65 -8.91 -19.05
CA ILE A 31 -66.77 -8.20 -18.13
C ILE A 31 -67.61 -7.12 -17.43
N THR A 32 -67.63 -7.15 -16.10
CA THR A 32 -68.43 -6.26 -15.27
C THR A 32 -67.60 -5.65 -14.13
N VAL A 33 -68.08 -4.56 -13.55
CA VAL A 33 -67.50 -3.94 -12.34
C VAL A 33 -68.39 -4.11 -11.10
N THR A 34 -69.70 -4.36 -11.26
CA THR A 34 -70.69 -4.62 -10.20
C THR A 34 -70.97 -6.12 -9.98
N PRO A 35 -71.05 -6.63 -8.74
CA PRO A 35 -71.30 -8.05 -8.50
C PRO A 35 -72.58 -8.52 -9.18
N PHE A 36 -72.64 -9.79 -9.56
CA PHE A 36 -73.84 -10.37 -10.17
C PHE A 36 -75.01 -10.27 -9.20
N SER A 37 -76.07 -9.60 -9.62
CA SER A 37 -77.35 -9.49 -8.92
C SER A 37 -78.46 -9.89 -9.87
N LEU A 38 -79.41 -10.71 -9.38
CA LEU A 38 -80.60 -11.07 -10.15
C LEU A 38 -81.60 -9.90 -10.25
N CYS A 39 -81.41 -8.84 -9.45
CA CYS A 39 -82.34 -7.74 -9.29
C CYS A 39 -81.73 -6.35 -9.49
N ASP A 40 -80.40 -6.22 -9.60
CA ASP A 40 -79.72 -4.96 -9.93
C ASP A 40 -79.21 -4.97 -11.38
N GLU A 41 -79.15 -3.79 -12.00
CA GLU A 41 -78.54 -3.62 -13.31
C GLU A 41 -77.03 -3.89 -13.24
N GLU A 42 -76.59 -5.07 -13.66
CA GLU A 42 -75.17 -5.33 -13.90
C GLU A 42 -74.64 -4.35 -14.95
N VAL A 43 -73.62 -3.55 -14.58
CA VAL A 43 -72.94 -2.69 -15.56
C VAL A 43 -72.01 -3.56 -16.39
N MET A 44 -72.51 -3.98 -17.56
CA MET A 44 -71.76 -4.71 -18.57
C MET A 44 -70.81 -3.76 -19.31
N LEU A 45 -69.50 -3.97 -19.15
CA LEU A 45 -68.47 -3.11 -19.76
C LEU A 45 -68.09 -3.59 -21.16
N ALA A 46 -67.92 -4.91 -21.31
CA ALA A 46 -67.47 -5.53 -22.54
C ALA A 46 -67.84 -7.02 -22.58
N HIS A 47 -67.83 -7.59 -23.78
CA HIS A 47 -68.00 -9.02 -24.03
C HIS A 47 -66.86 -9.52 -24.91
N ALA A 48 -66.31 -10.70 -24.60
CA ALA A 48 -65.37 -11.38 -25.47
C ALA A 48 -65.98 -12.69 -25.99
N VAL A 49 -65.57 -13.11 -27.19
CA VAL A 49 -66.05 -14.39 -27.77
C VAL A 49 -65.55 -15.55 -26.92
N GLU A 50 -64.25 -15.56 -26.62
CA GLU A 50 -63.60 -16.62 -25.86
C GLU A 50 -63.44 -16.26 -24.39
N LYS A 51 -63.59 -17.28 -23.53
CA LYS A 51 -63.41 -17.13 -22.07
C LYS A 51 -62.02 -16.60 -21.73
N ARG A 52 -60.98 -17.11 -22.41
CA ARG A 52 -59.58 -16.73 -22.18
C ARG A 52 -59.32 -15.25 -22.47
N ASP A 53 -60.00 -14.69 -23.48
CA ASP A 53 -59.82 -13.30 -23.89
C ASP A 53 -60.47 -12.37 -22.85
N ALA A 54 -61.64 -12.76 -22.33
CA ALA A 54 -62.27 -12.03 -21.21
C ALA A 54 -61.38 -12.05 -19.96
N GLU A 55 -60.77 -13.19 -19.62
CA GLU A 55 -59.84 -13.30 -18.50
C GLU A 55 -58.58 -12.45 -18.70
N PHE A 56 -58.04 -12.42 -19.92
CA PHE A 56 -56.91 -11.55 -20.26
C PHE A 56 -57.26 -10.06 -20.12
N ILE A 57 -58.41 -9.61 -20.64
CA ILE A 57 -58.84 -8.20 -20.54
C ILE A 57 -59.08 -7.80 -19.08
N VAL A 58 -59.64 -8.71 -18.27
CA VAL A 58 -59.79 -8.51 -16.83
C VAL A 58 -58.44 -8.34 -16.13
N ALA A 59 -57.43 -9.13 -16.50
CA ALA A 59 -56.08 -9.00 -15.97
C ALA A 59 -55.39 -7.72 -16.47
N ALA A 60 -55.53 -7.40 -17.76
CA ALA A 60 -55.01 -6.21 -18.44
C ALA A 60 -55.97 -5.01 -18.35
N ASN A 61 -56.63 -4.86 -17.21
CA ASN A 61 -57.60 -3.80 -16.98
C ASN A 61 -56.91 -2.42 -16.80
N PRO A 62 -57.68 -1.31 -16.75
CA PRO A 62 -57.11 0.01 -16.59
C PRO A 62 -56.23 0.18 -15.34
N ALA A 63 -56.59 -0.44 -14.22
CA ALA A 63 -55.81 -0.35 -12.98
C ALA A 63 -54.44 -1.03 -13.13
N THR A 64 -54.38 -2.23 -13.71
CA THR A 64 -53.13 -2.92 -14.03
C THR A 64 -52.29 -2.12 -15.00
N MET A 65 -52.90 -1.51 -16.04
CA MET A 65 -52.18 -0.69 -17.01
C MET A 65 -51.53 0.53 -16.36
N LEU A 66 -52.25 1.24 -15.49
CA LEU A 66 -51.71 2.38 -14.76
C LEU A 66 -50.56 1.98 -13.83
N ALA A 67 -50.71 0.87 -13.09
CA ALA A 67 -49.64 0.36 -12.24
C ALA A 67 -48.37 0.03 -13.03
N LEU A 68 -48.50 -0.65 -14.18
CA LEU A 68 -47.36 -0.95 -15.05
C LEU A 68 -46.72 0.32 -15.67
N LEU A 69 -47.51 1.34 -16.00
CA LEU A 69 -47.00 2.61 -16.48
C LEU A 69 -46.24 3.38 -15.38
N ASP A 70 -46.73 3.34 -14.14
CA ASP A 70 -46.06 3.93 -12.99
C ASP A 70 -44.74 3.22 -12.68
N GLU A 71 -44.73 1.89 -12.67
CA GLU A 71 -43.51 1.08 -12.55
C GLU A 71 -42.51 1.39 -13.68
N ASN A 72 -42.99 1.53 -14.91
CA ASN A 72 -42.14 1.85 -16.04
C ASN A 72 -41.50 3.24 -15.91
N LEU A 73 -42.27 4.24 -15.44
CA LEU A 73 -41.76 5.58 -15.17
C LEU A 73 -40.73 5.56 -14.04
N GLN A 74 -40.97 4.78 -12.99
CA GLN A 74 -40.03 4.59 -11.90
C GLN A 74 -38.71 3.97 -12.39
N LEU A 75 -38.77 2.91 -13.19
CA LEU A 75 -37.61 2.27 -13.80
C LEU A 75 -36.82 3.24 -14.70
N GLN A 76 -37.50 4.11 -15.45
CA GLN A 76 -36.84 5.14 -16.25
C GLN A 76 -36.05 6.13 -15.36
N ARG A 77 -36.66 6.59 -14.27
CA ARG A 77 -35.98 7.49 -13.31
C ARG A 77 -34.78 6.83 -12.64
N GLU A 78 -34.90 5.57 -12.24
CA GLU A 78 -33.80 4.81 -11.65
C GLU A 78 -32.66 4.60 -12.65
N LYS A 79 -32.99 4.29 -13.91
CA LYS A 79 -32.00 4.19 -14.97
C LYS A 79 -31.26 5.51 -15.16
N ASP A 80 -31.97 6.63 -15.26
CA ASP A 80 -31.36 7.95 -15.45
C ASP A 80 -30.49 8.34 -14.24
N ALA A 81 -30.91 7.99 -13.02
CA ALA A 81 -30.12 8.19 -11.80
C ALA A 81 -28.84 7.35 -11.79
N ILE A 82 -28.92 6.08 -12.19
CA ILE A 82 -27.75 5.20 -12.32
C ILE A 82 -26.78 5.74 -13.39
N GLU A 83 -27.30 6.21 -14.52
CA GLU A 83 -26.49 6.81 -15.58
C GLU A 83 -25.77 8.08 -15.10
N ALA A 84 -26.45 8.94 -14.36
CA ALA A 84 -25.83 10.12 -13.74
C ALA A 84 -24.71 9.76 -12.76
N VAL A 85 -24.92 8.76 -11.90
CA VAL A 85 -23.90 8.26 -10.97
C VAL A 85 -22.71 7.65 -11.73
N ALA A 86 -22.96 6.88 -12.79
CA ALA A 86 -21.91 6.29 -13.60
C ALA A 86 -21.04 7.35 -14.31
N LEU A 87 -21.65 8.44 -14.77
CA LEU A 87 -20.93 9.57 -15.35
C LEU A 87 -20.04 10.28 -14.31
N ALA A 88 -20.58 10.57 -13.13
CA ALA A 88 -19.80 11.17 -12.04
C ALA A 88 -18.60 10.29 -11.64
N LEU A 89 -18.83 8.98 -11.45
CA LEU A 89 -17.76 8.05 -11.12
C LEU A 89 -16.68 7.97 -12.21
N ARG A 90 -17.06 8.07 -13.49
CA ARG A 90 -16.11 8.10 -14.60
C ARG A 90 -15.23 9.35 -14.57
N ASP A 91 -15.77 10.50 -14.17
CA ASP A 91 -15.00 11.73 -14.05
C ASP A 91 -14.09 11.71 -12.82
N ASP A 92 -14.57 11.22 -11.67
CA ASP A 92 -13.75 11.01 -10.47
C ASP A 92 -12.57 10.06 -10.77
N MET A 93 -12.82 8.97 -11.49
CA MET A 93 -11.77 8.02 -11.91
C MET A 93 -10.76 8.65 -12.86
N ARG A 94 -11.16 9.60 -13.71
CA ARG A 94 -10.23 10.36 -14.56
C ARG A 94 -9.34 11.26 -13.71
N GLN A 95 -9.94 12.02 -12.79
CA GLN A 95 -9.20 12.91 -11.90
C GLN A 95 -8.23 12.14 -10.99
N ALA A 96 -8.64 10.97 -10.48
CA ALA A 96 -7.78 10.12 -9.67
C ALA A 96 -6.56 9.61 -10.44
N ARG A 97 -6.73 9.26 -11.74
CA ARG A 97 -5.61 8.86 -12.61
C ARG A 97 -4.65 10.02 -12.87
N GLU A 98 -5.16 11.21 -13.13
CA GLU A 98 -4.32 12.40 -13.33
C GLU A 98 -3.51 12.74 -12.06
N GLN A 99 -4.12 12.62 -10.89
CA GLN A 99 -3.41 12.79 -9.62
C GLN A 99 -2.35 11.71 -9.39
N LEU A 100 -2.64 10.47 -9.76
CA LEU A 100 -1.68 9.37 -9.68
C LEU A 100 -0.48 9.63 -10.59
N ASP A 101 -0.70 9.99 -11.85
CA ASP A 101 0.37 10.30 -12.81
C ASP A 101 1.25 11.47 -12.30
N ALA A 102 0.63 12.51 -11.74
CA ALA A 102 1.34 13.64 -11.14
C ALA A 102 2.17 13.24 -9.91
N ALA A 103 1.62 12.38 -9.04
CA ALA A 103 2.32 11.86 -7.87
C ALA A 103 3.48 10.93 -8.26
N GLU A 104 3.30 10.08 -9.26
CA GLU A 104 4.35 9.21 -9.80
C GLU A 104 5.50 10.04 -10.38
N LYS A 105 5.20 11.09 -11.14
CA LYS A 105 6.22 12.02 -11.66
C LYS A 105 7.00 12.68 -10.53
N ARG A 106 6.31 13.20 -9.50
CA ARG A 106 6.96 13.81 -8.32
C ARG A 106 7.86 12.82 -7.59
N ASN A 107 7.43 11.57 -7.43
CA ASN A 107 8.24 10.53 -6.82
C ASN A 107 9.48 10.20 -7.67
N ALA A 108 9.36 10.18 -8.99
CA ALA A 108 10.50 9.96 -9.88
C ALA A 108 11.53 11.10 -9.77
N GLU A 109 11.08 12.36 -9.80
CA GLU A 109 11.94 13.54 -9.61
C GLU A 109 12.63 13.52 -8.24
N GLN A 110 11.92 13.14 -7.17
CA GLN A 110 12.51 13.00 -5.85
C GLN A 110 13.56 11.89 -5.79
N ARG A 111 13.32 10.74 -6.45
CA ARG A 111 14.31 9.66 -6.53
C ARG A 111 15.58 10.11 -7.20
N GLU A 112 15.47 10.78 -8.36
CA GLU A 112 16.63 11.33 -9.08
C GLU A 112 17.43 12.31 -8.21
N TYR A 113 16.73 13.20 -7.48
CA TYR A 113 17.38 14.11 -6.55
C TYR A 113 18.17 13.38 -5.45
N TYR A 114 17.56 12.39 -4.79
CA TYR A 114 18.23 11.64 -3.72
C TYR A 114 19.39 10.80 -4.26
N GLU A 115 19.26 10.19 -5.43
CA GLU A 115 20.35 9.47 -6.09
C GLU A 115 21.54 10.40 -6.35
N GLY A 116 21.30 11.63 -6.82
CA GLY A 116 22.34 12.64 -7.00
C GLY A 116 23.03 13.02 -5.68
N VAL A 117 22.27 13.31 -4.63
CA VAL A 117 22.82 13.64 -3.31
C VAL A 117 23.66 12.49 -2.75
N ILE A 118 23.19 11.25 -2.90
CA ILE A 118 23.92 10.06 -2.45
C ILE A 118 25.20 9.87 -3.27
N ALA A 119 25.16 10.08 -4.58
CA ALA A 119 26.34 9.97 -5.45
C ALA A 119 27.40 11.01 -5.09
N ASP A 120 27.02 12.28 -4.92
CA ASP A 120 27.92 13.36 -4.52
C ASP A 120 28.51 13.12 -3.14
N GLY A 121 27.67 12.69 -2.18
CA GLY A 121 28.10 12.32 -0.83
C GLY A 121 29.09 11.16 -0.84
N SER A 122 28.81 10.13 -1.63
CA SER A 122 29.68 8.95 -1.78
C SER A 122 31.03 9.33 -2.39
N LYS A 123 31.04 10.20 -3.41
CA LYS A 123 32.26 10.73 -4.01
C LYS A 123 33.08 11.50 -2.97
N ARG A 124 32.44 12.35 -2.17
CA ARG A 124 33.12 13.12 -1.12
C ARG A 124 33.72 12.22 -0.05
N ILE A 125 33.03 11.16 0.35
CA ILE A 125 33.56 10.16 1.29
C ILE A 125 34.79 9.48 0.70
N ALA A 126 34.72 9.01 -0.55
CA ALA A 126 35.86 8.37 -1.21
C ALA A 126 37.09 9.31 -1.31
N GLU A 127 36.87 10.60 -1.60
CA GLU A 127 37.94 11.60 -1.58
C GLU A 127 38.55 11.79 -0.18
N LEU A 128 37.72 11.81 0.86
CA LEU A 128 38.20 11.94 2.25
C LEU A 128 38.96 10.69 2.70
N GLU A 129 38.46 9.51 2.36
CA GLU A 129 39.13 8.23 2.65
C GLU A 129 40.46 8.10 1.91
N SER A 130 40.56 8.58 0.66
CA SER A 130 41.82 8.58 -0.09
C SER A 130 42.85 9.57 0.46
N ASN A 131 42.40 10.69 1.04
CA ASN A 131 43.27 11.69 1.66
C ASN A 131 43.55 11.37 3.14
N GLU A 132 42.95 10.32 3.68
CA GLU A 132 43.16 9.88 5.06
C GLU A 132 44.59 9.35 5.22
N VAL A 133 45.42 10.10 5.96
CA VAL A 133 46.75 9.62 6.38
C VAL A 133 46.56 8.57 7.47
N ARG A 134 46.69 7.30 7.10
CA ARG A 134 46.73 6.18 8.06
C ARG A 134 48.17 5.96 8.50
N GLU A 135 48.52 6.41 9.70
CA GLU A 135 49.75 5.97 10.36
C GLU A 135 49.57 4.52 10.80
N VAL A 136 49.93 3.59 9.91
CA VAL A 136 49.95 2.16 10.20
C VAL A 136 51.04 1.91 11.24
N GLY A 137 50.64 1.52 12.46
CA GLY A 137 51.58 1.09 13.49
C GLY A 137 51.92 2.11 14.58
N ASN A 138 51.05 3.10 14.85
CA ASN A 138 51.19 3.93 16.07
C ASN A 138 50.99 3.08 17.33
N GLN A 139 52.09 2.52 17.82
CA GLN A 139 52.17 1.74 19.04
C GLN A 139 53.01 2.49 20.07
N PHE A 140 52.45 2.65 21.26
CA PHE A 140 53.15 3.22 22.41
C PHE A 140 53.27 2.15 23.48
N LEU A 141 54.43 2.11 24.13
CA LEU A 141 54.71 1.18 25.22
C LEU A 141 54.66 1.96 26.54
N VAL A 142 53.83 1.51 27.47
CA VAL A 142 53.85 2.01 28.85
C VAL A 142 54.70 1.05 29.66
N VAL A 143 55.92 1.46 29.95
CA VAL A 143 56.91 0.65 30.69
C VAL A 143 56.88 1.06 32.16
N ARG A 144 56.64 0.10 33.07
CA ARG A 144 56.62 0.34 34.51
C ARG A 144 57.67 -0.53 35.20
N HIS A 145 58.60 0.13 35.89
CA HIS A 145 59.61 -0.53 36.72
C HIS A 145 59.24 -0.38 38.20
N PRO A 146 59.47 -1.41 39.04
CA PRO A 146 59.17 -1.33 40.47
C PRO A 146 59.86 -0.12 41.14
N GLY A 147 59.07 0.70 41.84
CA GLY A 147 59.58 1.87 42.57
C GLY A 147 59.99 3.08 41.70
N LYS A 148 59.73 3.06 40.38
CA LYS A 148 60.01 4.18 39.46
C LYS A 148 58.74 4.69 38.78
N THR A 149 58.77 5.94 38.31
CA THR A 149 57.68 6.51 37.51
C THR A 149 57.58 5.79 36.16
N PRO A 150 56.36 5.42 35.70
CA PRO A 150 56.15 4.84 34.38
C PRO A 150 56.66 5.74 33.24
N ALA A 151 57.21 5.12 32.21
CA ALA A 151 57.71 5.82 31.02
C ALA A 151 56.93 5.38 29.77
N ILE A 152 56.55 6.35 28.94
CA ILE A 152 55.97 6.09 27.62
C ILE A 152 57.11 6.05 26.61
N LYS A 153 57.26 4.93 25.90
CA LYS A 153 58.26 4.75 24.86
C LYS A 153 57.59 4.49 23.51
N HIS A 154 58.22 4.96 22.44
CA HIS A 154 57.88 4.60 21.07
C HIS A 154 58.94 3.62 20.56
N CYS A 155 58.52 2.49 20.00
CA CYS A 155 59.45 1.53 19.41
C CYS A 155 59.84 2.00 18.00
N THR A 156 61.13 2.10 17.74
CA THR A 156 61.66 2.31 16.38
C THR A 156 62.45 1.07 15.97
N GLY A 157 61.88 0.21 15.14
CA GLY A 157 62.47 -1.07 14.74
C GLY A 157 61.63 -2.29 15.14
N ASP A 158 62.25 -3.46 15.22
CA ASP A 158 61.57 -4.72 15.57
C ASP A 158 61.07 -4.70 17.03
N LEU A 159 59.75 -4.84 17.17
CA LEU A 159 59.08 -4.72 18.47
C LEU A 159 59.42 -5.89 19.39
N GLU A 160 59.53 -7.11 18.86
CA GLU A 160 59.78 -8.30 19.67
C GLU A 160 61.17 -8.24 20.32
N GLU A 161 62.20 -7.94 19.53
CA GLU A 161 63.57 -7.79 20.02
C GLU A 161 63.66 -6.66 21.06
N PHE A 162 62.95 -5.55 20.84
CA PHE A 162 62.90 -4.44 21.78
C PHE A 162 62.27 -4.82 23.13
N LEU A 163 61.14 -5.55 23.10
CA LEU A 163 60.45 -6.02 24.31
C LEU A 163 61.29 -7.05 25.08
N ARG A 164 61.95 -7.99 24.37
CA ARG A 164 62.87 -8.96 24.99
C ARG A 164 64.02 -8.27 25.71
N LYS A 165 64.64 -7.27 25.10
CA LYS A 165 65.73 -6.49 25.72
C LYS A 165 65.28 -5.76 26.99
N LEU A 166 64.05 -5.24 27.04
CA LEU A 166 63.54 -4.56 28.24
C LEU A 166 63.29 -5.54 29.40
N ILE A 167 62.75 -6.72 29.11
CA ILE A 167 62.51 -7.76 30.11
C ILE A 167 63.82 -8.35 30.62
N GLU A 168 64.80 -8.55 29.74
CA GLU A 168 66.13 -9.05 30.12
C GLU A 168 66.87 -8.07 31.06
N GLN A 169 66.69 -6.76 30.86
CA GLN A 169 67.27 -5.72 31.73
C GLN A 169 66.60 -5.64 33.10
N ASP A 170 65.30 -5.88 33.20
CA ASP A 170 64.55 -5.88 34.45
C ASP A 170 63.44 -6.94 34.42
N PRO A 171 63.68 -8.13 35.01
CA PRO A 171 62.71 -9.23 34.99
C PRO A 171 61.37 -8.93 35.67
N LEU A 172 61.28 -7.87 36.48
CA LEU A 172 60.05 -7.45 37.16
C LEU A 172 59.33 -6.30 36.44
N VAL A 173 59.79 -5.91 35.25
CA VAL A 173 59.15 -4.86 34.45
C VAL A 173 57.77 -5.32 33.93
N THR A 174 56.78 -4.45 34.03
CA THR A 174 55.48 -4.65 33.36
C THR A 174 55.37 -3.68 32.20
N ILE A 175 54.98 -4.18 31.02
CA ILE A 175 54.94 -3.38 29.80
C ILE A 175 53.58 -3.59 29.12
N ASP A 176 52.80 -2.51 29.04
CA ASP A 176 51.54 -2.48 28.32
C ASP A 176 51.78 -1.95 26.90
N ILE A 177 51.39 -2.72 25.89
CA ILE A 177 51.43 -2.31 24.48
C ILE A 177 50.10 -1.63 24.16
N ILE A 178 50.14 -0.34 23.83
CA ILE A 178 48.97 0.47 23.50
C ILE A 178 48.98 0.76 22.01
N THR A 179 47.93 0.33 21.32
CA THR A 179 47.74 0.64 19.90
C THR A 179 46.46 1.42 19.70
N HIS A 180 46.54 2.49 18.91
CA HIS A 180 45.36 3.23 18.48
C HIS A 180 44.89 2.69 17.13
N ARG A 181 43.63 2.24 17.06
CA ARG A 181 43.04 1.79 15.80
C ARG A 181 42.74 2.94 14.84
N TYR A 182 42.37 4.11 15.38
CA TYR A 182 42.01 5.29 14.61
C TYR A 182 42.41 6.56 15.37
N TYR A 183 42.93 7.56 14.65
CA TYR A 183 43.12 8.89 15.22
C TYR A 183 41.75 9.58 15.26
N GLY A 184 41.30 10.01 16.44
CA GLY A 184 40.08 10.84 16.60
C GLY A 184 38.77 10.12 16.93
N VAL A 185 38.66 8.79 16.81
CA VAL A 185 37.49 8.04 17.30
C VAL A 185 37.97 6.83 18.11
N GLY A 186 37.70 6.88 19.41
CA GLY A 186 38.31 6.06 20.44
C GLY A 186 38.15 4.55 20.23
N GLY A 187 39.29 3.86 20.25
CA GLY A 187 39.42 2.42 20.45
C GLY A 187 40.84 2.14 20.88
N GLN A 188 41.10 2.16 22.19
CA GLN A 188 42.40 1.80 22.75
C GLN A 188 42.43 0.28 22.92
N TRP A 189 43.33 -0.38 22.20
CA TRP A 189 43.63 -1.78 22.45
C TRP A 189 44.91 -1.85 23.28
N VAL A 190 44.82 -2.50 24.43
CA VAL A 190 45.92 -2.69 25.38
C VAL A 190 46.19 -4.18 25.49
N GLN A 191 47.43 -4.59 25.26
CA GLN A 191 47.87 -5.97 25.41
C GLN A 191 49.10 -6.02 26.32
N ASP A 192 49.14 -7.00 27.21
CA ASP A 192 50.33 -7.26 28.03
C ASP A 192 51.47 -7.83 27.17
N THR A 193 52.70 -7.40 27.44
CA THR A 193 53.88 -7.84 26.69
C THR A 193 54.13 -9.34 26.78
N GLY A 194 53.88 -9.96 27.94
CA GLY A 194 54.04 -11.41 28.11
C GLY A 194 53.07 -12.20 27.24
N GLU A 195 51.81 -11.77 27.20
CA GLU A 195 50.80 -12.37 26.31
C GLU A 195 51.14 -12.17 24.83
N TYR A 196 51.63 -10.98 24.46
CA TYR A 196 52.06 -10.68 23.10
C TYR A 196 53.21 -11.58 22.62
N LEU A 197 54.26 -11.73 23.45
CA LEU A 197 55.41 -12.57 23.11
C LEU A 197 55.04 -14.06 22.98
N GLN A 198 54.12 -14.56 23.82
CA GLN A 198 53.62 -15.93 23.70
C GLN A 198 52.79 -16.14 22.44
N MET A 199 51.93 -15.19 22.07
CA MET A 199 51.17 -15.25 20.83
C MET A 199 52.08 -15.28 19.60
N MET A 200 53.14 -14.47 19.57
CA MET A 200 54.12 -14.45 18.47
C MET A 200 54.89 -15.77 18.36
N GLN A 201 55.28 -16.38 19.48
CA GLN A 201 55.89 -17.72 19.50
C GLN A 201 54.94 -18.82 18.99
N GLY A 202 53.65 -18.75 19.34
CA GLY A 202 52.62 -19.70 18.88
C GLY A 202 52.22 -19.53 17.40
N ALA A 203 52.35 -18.33 16.84
CA ALA A 203 52.01 -18.02 15.45
C ALA A 203 53.08 -18.46 14.43
N GLY A 204 54.23 -18.99 14.88
CA GLY A 204 55.30 -19.44 13.98
C GLY A 204 56.00 -18.32 13.21
N ILE A 205 55.78 -17.05 13.60
CA ILE A 205 56.50 -15.89 13.05
C ILE A 205 57.78 -15.69 13.86
N GLY A 206 58.57 -16.76 13.98
CA GLY A 206 59.95 -16.68 14.39
C GLY A 206 60.78 -16.44 13.14
N VAL A 207 61.46 -15.30 13.11
CA VAL A 207 62.56 -15.00 12.18
C VAL A 207 63.36 -16.28 11.89
N LYS A 208 63.43 -16.68 10.61
CA LYS A 208 64.49 -17.56 10.13
C LYS A 208 65.81 -16.86 10.40
N GLY A 209 66.48 -17.25 11.47
CA GLY A 209 67.90 -17.01 11.69
C GLY A 209 68.66 -18.31 11.43
N GLU A 210 69.19 -18.43 10.21
CA GLU A 210 70.56 -18.83 9.86
C GLU A 210 70.71 -18.83 8.33
#